data_AF-A0A9Q7AAM4-F1
#
_entry.id   AF-A0A9Q7AAM4-F1
#
_cell.length_a   1.000
_cell.length_b   1.000
_cell.length_c   1.000
_cell.angle_alpha   90.00
_cell.angle_beta   90.00
_cell.angle_gamma   90.00
#
_symmetry.space_group_name_H-M   'P 1'
#
loop_
_entity.id
_entity.type
_entity.pdbx_description
1 polymer ?
#
loop_
_entity_poly.entity_id
_entity_poly.type
_entity_poly.pdbx_seq_one_letter_code
_entity_poly.pdbx_strand_id
1 'polypeptide(L)'
;MSEERALYDGMIRRRAVLTAALLLLVLLLFLLNISIGSSSISLSEILAILATGKGQGHNAMIVREVRLPMALMAMAVGASLGMGGCEIQTILRNPIASPYTLGITNAATFGAALGLILNTNVLNVSEPFVVTANCFR
;
A
#
# COMPACT_ATOMS: atom_id res chain seq x y z
N MET A 1 -0.84 -29.85 -31.28
CA MET A 1 -0.79 -29.99 -29.80
C MET A 1 0.54 -29.49 -29.18
N SER A 2 1.68 -29.53 -29.89
CA SER A 2 2.96 -28.95 -29.44
C SER A 2 3.06 -27.43 -29.63
N GLU A 3 2.57 -26.89 -30.76
CA GLU A 3 2.57 -25.43 -31.03
C GLU A 3 1.67 -24.64 -30.07
N GLU A 4 0.51 -25.19 -29.71
CA GLU A 4 -0.43 -24.56 -28.77
C GLU A 4 0.20 -24.40 -27.38
N ARG A 5 0.92 -25.43 -26.89
CA ARG A 5 1.67 -25.37 -25.63
C ARG A 5 2.78 -24.32 -25.66
N ALA A 6 3.51 -24.22 -26.78
CA ALA A 6 4.57 -23.21 -26.94
C ALA A 6 4.02 -21.77 -26.90
N LEU A 7 2.83 -21.51 -27.45
CA LEU A 7 2.15 -20.22 -27.37
C LEU A 7 1.72 -19.89 -25.93
N TYR A 8 1.10 -20.86 -25.24
CA TYR A 8 0.71 -20.71 -23.82
C TYR A 8 1.92 -20.43 -22.91
N ASP A 9 3.02 -21.17 -23.08
CA ASP A 9 4.25 -20.98 -22.31
C ASP A 9 4.85 -19.58 -22.54
N GLY A 10 4.78 -19.07 -23.78
CA GLY A 10 5.20 -17.71 -24.12
C GLY A 10 4.38 -16.63 -23.40
N MET A 11 3.05 -16.80 -23.32
CA MET A 11 2.17 -15.89 -22.59
C MET A 11 2.42 -15.92 -21.08
N ILE A 12 2.60 -17.11 -20.50
CA ILE A 12 2.90 -17.27 -19.07
C ILE A 12 4.25 -16.62 -18.73
N ARG A 13 5.29 -16.90 -19.52
CA ARG A 13 6.62 -16.29 -19.32
C ARG A 13 6.55 -14.78 -19.39
N ARG A 14 5.83 -14.21 -20.37
CA ARG A 14 5.66 -12.75 -20.49
C ARG A 14 4.97 -12.16 -19.26
N ARG A 15 3.88 -12.77 -18.79
CA ARG A 15 3.18 -12.34 -17.57
C ARG A 15 4.09 -12.41 -16.34
N ALA A 16 4.81 -13.51 -16.17
CA ALA A 16 5.74 -13.70 -15.06
C ALA A 16 6.86 -12.64 -15.06
N VAL A 17 7.45 -12.35 -16.23
CA VAL A 17 8.47 -11.31 -16.37
C VAL A 17 7.91 -9.92 -16.04
N LEU A 18 6.70 -9.60 -16.52
CA LEU A 18 6.06 -8.32 -16.20
C LEU A 18 5.75 -8.18 -14.71
N THR A 19 5.22 -9.24 -14.07
CA THR A 19 4.96 -9.25 -12.63
C THR A 19 6.25 -9.09 -11.84
N ALA A 20 7.31 -9.82 -12.19
CA ALA A 20 8.61 -9.69 -11.54
C ALA A 20 9.21 -8.28 -11.71
N ALA A 21 9.10 -7.69 -12.91
CA ALA A 21 9.56 -6.33 -13.17
C ALA A 21 8.79 -5.28 -12.36
N LEU A 22 7.47 -5.41 -12.25
CA LEU A 22 6.64 -4.52 -11.44
C LEU A 22 6.94 -4.66 -9.95
N LEU A 23 7.15 -5.87 -9.44
CA LEU A 23 7.56 -6.10 -8.05
C LEU A 23 8.92 -5.46 -7.75
N LEU A 24 9.88 -5.60 -8.66
CA LEU A 24 11.19 -4.96 -8.54
C LEU A 24 11.08 -3.43 -8.56
N LEU A 25 10.20 -2.87 -9.41
CA LEU A 25 9.92 -1.44 -9.45
C LEU A 25 9.32 -0.94 -8.13
N VAL A 26 8.35 -1.66 -7.55
CA VAL A 26 7.78 -1.33 -6.24
C VAL A 26 8.85 -1.33 -5.15
N LEU A 27 9.74 -2.32 -5.14
CA LEU A 27 10.85 -2.37 -4.19
C LEU A 27 11.80 -1.18 -4.36
N LEU A 28 12.12 -0.79 -5.59
CA LEU A 28 12.99 0.34 -5.87
C LEU A 28 12.34 1.67 -5.43
N LEU A 29 11.05 1.85 -5.70
CA LEU A 29 10.29 3.02 -5.25
C LEU A 29 10.16 3.07 -3.74
N PHE A 30 10.03 1.92 -3.06
CA PHE A 30 10.03 1.84 -1.60
C PHE A 30 11.36 2.32 -1.00
N LEU A 31 12.49 1.83 -1.52
CA LEU A 31 13.82 2.27 -1.10
C LEU A 31 14.04 3.77 -1.37
N LEU A 32 13.58 4.24 -2.53
CA LEU A 32 13.65 5.65 -2.91
C LEU A 32 12.77 6.52 -2.00
N ASN A 33 11.56 6.09 -1.64
CA ASN A 33 10.68 6.79 -0.71
C ASN A 33 11.30 6.93 0.69
N ILE A 34 12.01 5.90 1.17
CA ILE A 34 12.71 5.98 2.46
C ILE A 34 13.95 6.89 2.35
N SER A 35 14.59 6.94 1.18
CA SER A 35 15.81 7.72 0.96
C SER A 35 15.54 9.21 0.76
N ILE A 36 14.47 9.57 0.05
CA ILE A 36 14.09 10.96 -0.18
C ILE A 36 13.44 11.54 1.07
N GLY A 37 14.06 12.57 1.67
CA GLY A 37 13.47 13.36 2.73
C GLY A 37 14.38 14.50 3.17
N SER A 38 13.91 15.32 4.12
CA SER A 38 14.50 16.61 4.50
C SER A 38 15.93 16.52 5.05
N SER A 39 16.30 15.38 5.65
CA SER A 39 17.67 15.08 6.04
C SER A 39 18.34 14.23 4.97
N SER A 40 19.50 14.67 4.48
CA SER A 40 20.37 13.93 3.56
C SER A 40 21.00 12.73 4.27
N ILE A 41 20.19 11.68 4.46
CA ILE A 41 20.61 10.40 5.03
C ILE A 41 21.12 9.53 3.89
N SER A 42 22.30 8.95 4.06
CA SER A 42 22.89 8.07 3.05
C SER A 42 22.15 6.73 2.95
N LEU A 43 22.10 6.14 1.75
CA LEU A 43 21.40 4.86 1.53
C LEU A 43 21.99 3.71 2.37
N SER A 44 23.31 3.73 2.60
CA SER A 44 24.02 2.79 3.46
C SER A 44 23.60 2.91 4.92
N GLU A 45 23.38 4.13 5.41
CA GLU A 45 22.91 4.39 6.77
C GLU A 45 21.47 3.92 6.96
N ILE A 46 20.59 4.11 5.96
CA ILE A 46 19.22 3.58 5.98
C ILE A 46 19.22 2.05 6.05
N LEU A 47 20.03 1.39 5.21
CA LEU A 47 20.16 -0.06 5.22
C LEU A 47 20.71 -0.56 6.55
N ALA A 48 21.69 0.14 7.13
CA ALA A 48 22.22 -0.18 8.45
C ALA A 48 21.15 -0.02 9.55
N ILE A 49 20.40 1.08 9.56
CA ILE A 49 19.30 1.33 10.50
C ILE A 49 18.24 0.23 10.39
N LEU A 50 17.88 -0.17 9.17
CA LEU A 50 16.86 -1.21 8.93
C LEU A 50 17.36 -2.61 9.30
N ALA A 51 18.62 -2.93 9.01
CA ALA A 51 19.20 -4.26 9.25
C ALA A 51 19.64 -4.49 10.71
N THR A 52 20.23 -3.48 11.35
CA THR A 52 20.78 -3.63 12.72
C THR A 52 19.88 -3.04 13.80
N GLY A 53 18.88 -2.22 13.44
CA GLY A 53 18.03 -1.52 14.40
C GLY A 53 18.76 -0.49 15.27
N LYS A 54 20.09 -0.32 15.06
CA LYS A 54 20.99 0.54 15.83
C LYS A 54 21.41 1.71 14.94
N GLY A 55 20.67 2.80 15.02
CA GLY A 55 21.11 4.10 14.53
C GLY A 55 21.07 5.07 15.70
N GLN A 56 22.21 5.67 16.04
CA GLN A 56 22.26 6.70 17.08
C GLN A 56 21.91 8.04 16.43
N GLY A 57 20.83 8.68 16.88
CA GLY A 57 20.52 10.06 16.52
C GLY A 57 19.13 10.29 15.92
N HIS A 58 18.83 11.57 15.68
CA HIS A 58 17.54 12.08 15.18
C HIS A 58 17.12 11.46 13.83
N ASN A 59 18.09 11.16 12.96
CA ASN A 59 17.84 10.56 11.65
C ASN A 59 17.24 9.14 11.74
N ALA A 60 17.70 8.32 12.70
CA ALA A 60 17.20 6.96 12.86
C ALA A 60 15.75 6.93 13.35
N MET A 61 15.37 7.87 14.22
CA MET A 61 14.00 8.07 14.68
C MET A 61 13.09 8.48 13.51
N ILE A 62 13.50 9.46 12.69
CA ILE A 62 12.74 9.87 11.49
C ILE A 62 12.51 8.69 10.55
N VAL A 63 13.54 7.89 10.27
CA VAL A 63 13.42 6.75 9.36
C VAL A 63 12.43 5.71 9.92
N ARG A 64 12.50 5.38 11.21
CA ARG A 64 11.68 4.31 11.83
C ARG A 64 10.26 4.72 12.18
N GLU A 65 10.06 5.94 12.66
CA GLU A 65 8.75 6.38 13.18
C GLU A 65 7.94 7.16 12.14
N VAL A 66 8.59 7.67 11.09
CA VAL A 66 7.92 8.49 10.07
C VAL A 66 8.01 7.85 8.69
N ARG A 67 9.22 7.67 8.14
CA ARG A 67 9.39 7.24 6.74
C ARG A 67 8.96 5.79 6.52
N LEU A 68 9.35 4.88 7.40
CA LEU A 68 9.03 3.46 7.29
C LEU A 68 7.51 3.20 7.40
N PRO A 69 6.78 3.73 8.41
CA PRO A 69 5.32 3.57 8.47
C PRO A 69 4.62 4.16 7.25
N MET A 70 5.03 5.35 6.78
CA MET A 70 4.45 5.95 5.57
C MET A 70 4.68 5.09 4.33
N ALA A 71 5.88 4.55 4.15
CA ALA A 71 6.21 3.68 3.01
C ALA A 71 5.38 2.40 3.01
N LEU A 72 5.24 1.76 4.18
CA LEU A 72 4.41 0.55 4.36
C LEU A 72 2.93 0.85 4.12
N MET A 73 2.42 1.97 4.62
CA MET A 73 1.04 2.40 4.39
C MET A 73 0.79 2.67 2.90
N ALA A 74 1.72 3.32 2.20
CA ALA A 74 1.59 3.56 0.76
C ALA A 74 1.51 2.24 -0.03
N MET A 75 2.34 1.24 0.31
CA MET A 75 2.26 -0.09 -0.30
C MET A 75 0.94 -0.79 0.00
N ALA A 76 0.50 -0.79 1.27
CA ALA A 76 -0.73 -1.44 1.70
C ALA A 76 -1.97 -0.82 1.03
N VAL A 77 -2.04 0.51 1.00
CA VAL A 77 -3.12 1.25 0.34
C VAL A 77 -3.10 1.01 -1.17
N GLY A 78 -1.93 1.08 -1.82
CA GLY A 78 -1.81 0.82 -3.25
C GLY A 78 -2.25 -0.59 -3.65
N ALA A 79 -1.84 -1.60 -2.86
CA ALA A 79 -2.27 -2.98 -3.07
C ALA A 79 -3.79 -3.14 -2.88
N SER A 80 -4.35 -2.53 -1.85
CA SER A 80 -5.79 -2.58 -1.56
C SER A 80 -6.62 -1.92 -2.66
N LEU A 81 -6.18 -0.76 -3.17
CA LEU A 81 -6.83 -0.07 -4.29
C LEU A 81 -6.74 -0.87 -5.59
N GLY A 82 -5.58 -1.48 -5.87
CA GLY A 82 -5.40 -2.34 -7.04
C GLY A 82 -6.32 -3.57 -7.01
N MET A 83 -6.41 -4.24 -5.85
CA MET A 83 -7.32 -5.38 -5.66
C MET A 83 -8.79 -4.96 -5.75
N GLY A 84 -9.20 -3.92 -5.02
CA GLY A 84 -10.58 -3.43 -5.04
C GLY A 84 -11.04 -2.98 -6.42
N GLY A 85 -10.16 -2.35 -7.21
CA GLY A 85 -10.42 -2.02 -8.61
C GLY A 85 -10.63 -3.26 -9.47
N CYS A 86 -9.76 -4.27 -9.33
CA CYS A 86 -9.86 -5.53 -10.07
C CYS A 86 -11.14 -6.30 -9.75
N GLU A 87 -11.51 -6.40 -8.48
CA GLU A 87 -12.75 -7.03 -8.01
C GLU A 87 -13.99 -6.35 -8.60
N ILE A 88 -14.06 -5.03 -8.51
CA ILE A 88 -15.22 -4.27 -9.03
C ILE A 88 -15.33 -4.36 -10.54
N GLN A 89 -14.21 -4.27 -11.26
CA GLN A 89 -14.19 -4.46 -12.71
C GLN A 89 -14.64 -5.87 -13.10
N THR A 90 -14.32 -6.89 -12.30
CA THR A 90 -14.69 -8.29 -12.53
C THR A 90 -16.18 -8.54 -12.25
N ILE A 91 -16.68 -8.06 -11.11
CA ILE A 91 -18.09 -8.21 -10.70
C ILE A 91 -19.01 -7.52 -11.71
N LEU A 92 -18.68 -6.29 -12.09
CA LEU A 92 -19.49 -5.50 -13.02
C LEU A 92 -19.22 -5.83 -14.49
N ARG A 93 -18.20 -6.65 -14.78
CA ARG A 93 -17.70 -6.94 -16.13
C ARG A 93 -17.50 -5.66 -16.94
N ASN A 94 -17.00 -4.62 -16.27
CA ASN A 94 -16.89 -3.27 -16.82
C ASN A 94 -15.51 -2.68 -16.50
N PRO A 95 -14.61 -2.51 -17.49
CA PRO A 95 -13.26 -2.03 -17.26
C PRO A 95 -13.18 -0.56 -16.83
N ILE A 96 -14.25 0.23 -16.97
CA ILE A 96 -14.29 1.63 -16.49
C ILE A 96 -14.88 1.76 -15.08
N ALA A 97 -15.33 0.67 -14.47
CA ALA A 97 -15.90 0.71 -13.14
C ALA A 97 -14.82 0.89 -12.07
N SER A 98 -15.13 1.68 -11.03
CA SER A 98 -14.25 1.89 -9.89
C SER A 98 -15.04 1.94 -8.58
N PRO A 99 -14.40 1.65 -7.42
CA PRO A 99 -15.05 1.81 -6.11
C PRO A 99 -15.58 3.22 -5.86
N TYR A 100 -14.92 4.23 -6.43
CA TYR A 100 -15.31 5.63 -6.29
C TYR A 100 -16.68 5.91 -6.92
N THR A 101 -16.95 5.37 -8.11
CA THR A 101 -18.23 5.58 -8.82
C THR A 101 -19.42 4.89 -8.15
N LEU A 102 -19.16 3.88 -7.31
CA LEU A 102 -20.21 3.15 -6.56
C LEU A 102 -20.54 3.79 -5.21
N GLY A 103 -19.90 4.91 -4.85
CA GLY A 103 -20.16 5.62 -3.59
C GLY A 103 -19.52 5.00 -2.34
N ILE A 104 -18.73 3.94 -2.50
CA ILE A 104 -18.07 3.23 -1.38
C ILE A 104 -17.11 4.18 -0.64
N THR A 105 -16.37 5.03 -1.37
CA THR A 105 -15.47 6.02 -0.77
C THR A 105 -16.23 7.08 0.06
N ASN A 106 -17.41 7.50 -0.40
CA ASN A 106 -18.24 8.48 0.30
C ASN A 106 -18.84 7.89 1.57
N ALA A 107 -19.33 6.65 1.51
CA ALA A 107 -19.79 5.91 2.69
C ALA A 107 -18.66 5.75 3.73
N ALA A 108 -17.46 5.37 3.28
CA ALA A 108 -16.29 5.23 4.14
C ALA A 108 -15.93 6.52 4.88
N THR A 109 -15.97 7.63 4.16
CA THR A 109 -15.65 8.97 4.69
C THR A 109 -16.72 9.43 5.69
N PHE A 110 -17.99 9.14 5.41
CA PHE A 110 -19.10 9.44 6.31
C PHE A 110 -19.00 8.65 7.62
N GLY A 111 -18.76 7.33 7.56
CA GLY A 111 -18.58 6.50 8.76
C GLY A 111 -17.39 6.95 9.62
N ALA A 112 -16.27 7.32 8.98
CA ALA A 112 -15.11 7.88 9.67
C ALA A 112 -15.43 9.20 10.38
N ALA A 113 -16.15 10.11 9.71
CA ALA A 113 -16.58 11.38 10.29
C ALA A 113 -17.56 11.18 11.46
N LEU A 114 -18.49 10.22 11.34
CA LEU A 114 -19.42 9.89 12.40
C LEU A 114 -18.69 9.32 13.63
N GLY A 115 -17.72 8.42 13.43
CA GLY A 115 -16.90 7.87 14.51
C GLY A 115 -16.11 8.95 15.26
N LEU A 116 -15.59 9.94 14.53
CA LEU A 116 -14.91 11.11 15.10
C LEU A 116 -15.87 11.98 15.94
N ILE A 117 -17.05 12.31 15.41
CA ILE A 117 -18.01 13.21 16.07
C ILE A 117 -18.62 12.55 17.31
N LEU A 118 -19.00 11.27 17.21
CA LEU A 118 -19.65 10.56 18.32
C LEU A 118 -18.66 10.08 19.38
N ASN A 119 -17.35 10.25 19.17
CA ASN A 119 -16.28 9.73 20.04
C ASN A 119 -16.48 8.24 20.36
N THR A 120 -16.94 7.47 19.38
CA THR A 120 -17.35 6.09 19.60
C THR A 120 -16.14 5.16 19.44
N ASN A 121 -15.47 4.87 20.55
CA ASN A 121 -14.45 3.81 20.61
C ASN A 121 -15.12 2.43 20.79
N VAL A 122 -15.98 2.06 19.83
CA VAL A 122 -16.88 0.89 19.94
C VAL A 122 -16.10 -0.43 20.03
N LEU A 123 -14.89 -0.49 19.45
CA LEU A 123 -14.05 -1.69 19.45
C LEU A 123 -12.98 -1.67 20.53
N ASN A 124 -12.97 -0.66 21.41
CA ASN A 124 -11.92 -0.44 22.41
C ASN A 124 -10.51 -0.57 21.80
N VAL A 125 -10.37 -0.09 20.56
CA VAL A 125 -9.13 -0.08 19.79
C VAL A 125 -8.34 1.16 20.16
N SER A 126 -7.01 1.09 20.03
CA SER A 126 -6.18 2.24 20.35
C SER A 126 -6.56 3.45 19.49
N GLU A 127 -6.47 4.64 20.08
CA GLU A 127 -6.75 5.96 19.48
C GLU A 127 -6.40 6.09 17.99
N PRO A 128 -5.19 5.71 17.51
CA PRO A 128 -4.83 5.87 16.10
C PRO A 128 -5.68 5.04 15.12
N PHE A 129 -6.36 3.98 15.57
CA PHE A 129 -7.15 3.09 14.70
C PHE A 129 -8.66 3.31 14.80
N VAL A 130 -9.13 4.17 15.72
CA VAL A 130 -10.56 4.39 15.94
C VAL A 130 -11.26 4.88 14.67
N VAL A 131 -10.64 5.81 13.93
CA VAL A 131 -11.21 6.37 12.69
C VAL A 131 -11.29 5.30 11.59
N THR A 132 -10.22 4.53 11.42
CA THR A 132 -10.16 3.44 10.43
C THR A 132 -11.15 2.33 10.76
N ALA A 133 -11.37 2.02 12.04
CA ALA A 133 -12.31 0.99 12.46
C ALA A 133 -13.78 1.39 12.25
N ASN A 134 -14.08 2.69 12.32
CA ASN A 134 -15.43 3.22 12.14
C ASN A 134 -15.77 3.55 10.68
N CYS A 135 -14.81 3.53 9.73
CA CYS A 135 -15.08 4.00 8.37
C CYS A 135 -16.08 3.13 7.59
N PHE A 136 -16.08 1.81 7.76
CA PHE A 136 -17.00 0.90 7.04
C PHE A 136 -18.16 0.38 7.89
N ARG A 137 -18.56 1.13 8.92
CA ARG A 137 -19.77 0.87 9.69
C ARG A 137 -20.85 1.87 9.34
#